data_AF-A0A7D5RAY1-F1
#
_entry.id   AF-A0A7D5RAY1-F1
#
_cell.length_a   1.000
_cell.length_b   1.000
_cell.length_c   1.000
_cell.angle_alpha   90.00
_cell.angle_beta   90.00
_cell.angle_gamma   90.00
#
_symmetry.space_group_name_H-M   'P 1'
#
loop_
_entity.id
_entity.type
_entity.pdbx_description
1 polymer ?
#
loop_
_entity_poly.entity_id
_entity_poly.type
_entity_poly.pdbx_seq_one_letter_code
_entity_poly.pdbx_strand_id
1 'polypeptide(L)' 'MTDDKKMKIVCKWCTVSQSCHVVSQKITDHHGNYGIDSIMMAKIKIHKHFKGKNYCKGADRTIEVPLDEVQKYNEKNKD' A
#
# COMPACT_ATOMS: atom_id res chain seq x y z
N MET A 1 21.18 2.81 -2.15
CA MET A 1 20.17 2.44 -3.17
C MET A 1 18.83 2.37 -2.45
N THR A 2 18.19 3.52 -2.27
CA THR A 2 16.85 3.63 -1.66
C THR A 2 15.85 3.22 -2.73
N ASP A 3 15.58 1.92 -2.78
CA ASP A 3 14.49 1.36 -3.56
C ASP A 3 13.20 2.03 -3.04
N ASP A 4 12.74 3.05 -3.76
CA ASP A 4 11.49 3.76 -3.49
C ASP A 4 10.35 2.73 -3.56
N LYS A 5 10.05 2.07 -2.43
CA LYS A 5 8.96 1.10 -2.30
C LYS A 5 7.64 1.86 -2.52
N LYS A 6 7.28 2.01 -3.79
CA LYS A 6 6.06 2.65 -4.26
C LYS A 6 5.04 1.55 -4.51
N MET A 7 3.84 1.73 -3.99
CA MET A 7 2.71 0.87 -4.29
C MET A 7 1.80 1.62 -5.26
N LYS A 8 1.50 1.04 -6.42
CA LYS A 8 0.44 1.57 -7.28
C LYS A 8 -0.87 1.15 -6.63
N ILE A 9 -1.75 2.10 -6.31
CA ILE A 9 -3.06 1.81 -5.71
C ILE A 9 -4.12 2.38 -6.62
N VAL A 10 -5.11 1.55 -6.99
CA VAL A 10 -6.27 2.01 -7.73
C VAL A 10 -7.29 2.57 -6.75
N CYS A 11 -7.69 3.84 -6.95
CA CYS A 11 -8.75 4.38 -6.13
C CYS A 11 -10.10 3.77 -6.51
N LYS A 12 -10.77 3.18 -5.53
CA LYS A 12 -12.13 2.64 -5.67
C LYS A 12 -13.15 3.66 -6.21
N TRP A 13 -13.02 4.94 -5.86
CA TRP A 13 -14.01 5.97 -6.22
C TRP A 13 -13.80 6.56 -7.61
N CYS A 14 -12.55 6.59 -8.04
CA CYS A 14 -12.14 7.38 -9.19
C CYS A 14 -11.55 6.51 -10.30
N THR A 15 -11.28 5.23 -10.01
CA THR A 15 -10.59 4.20 -10.84
C THR A 15 -9.24 4.63 -11.40
N VAL A 16 -8.68 5.72 -10.87
CA VAL A 16 -7.34 6.21 -11.19
C VAL A 16 -6.33 5.41 -10.38
N SER A 17 -5.32 4.88 -11.05
CA SER A 17 -4.14 4.33 -10.40
C SER A 17 -3.20 5.44 -9.97
N GLN A 18 -2.82 5.48 -8.70
CA GLN A 18 -1.84 6.44 -8.21
C GLN A 18 -0.72 5.73 -7.44
N SER A 19 0.51 6.16 -7.65
CA SER A 19 1.66 5.71 -6.87
C SER A 19 1.59 6.31 -5.47
N CYS A 20 1.46 5.46 -4.46
CA CYS A 20 1.52 5.81 -3.04
C CYS A 20 2.88 5.39 -2.47
N HIS A 21 3.38 6.14 -1.48
CA HIS A 21 4.66 5.86 -0.84
C HIS A 21 4.48 4.93 0.36
N VAL A 22 5.32 3.89 0.44
CA VAL A 22 5.50 3.13 1.68
C VAL A 22 6.32 4.01 2.62
N VAL A 23 5.70 4.45 3.72
CA VAL A 23 6.30 5.39 4.68
C VAL A 23 7.15 4.66 5.70
N SER A 24 6.80 3.42 6.05
CA SER A 24 7.54 2.62 7.03
C SER A 24 7.27 1.14 6.81
N GLN A 25 8.18 0.30 7.30
CA GLN A 25 8.00 -1.15 7.37
C GLN A 25 8.19 -1.57 8.81
N LYS A 26 7.29 -2.40 9.32
CA LYS A 26 7.32 -2.92 10.68
C LYS A 26 7.24 -4.43 10.62
N ILE A 27 8.10 -5.13 11.36
CA ILE A 27 7.98 -6.57 11.57
C ILE A 27 6.98 -6.76 12.70
N THR A 28 5.97 -7.59 12.47
CA THR A 28 5.00 -7.97 13.49
C THR A 28 5.04 -9.48 13.66
N ASP A 29 5.12 -9.92 14.91
CA ASP A 29 5.05 -11.34 15.24
C ASP A 29 3.60 -11.78 15.20
N HIS A 30 3.31 -12.75 14.35
CA HIS A 30 2.03 -13.40 14.23
C HIS A 30 2.10 -14.77 14.90
N HIS A 31 1.36 -14.96 15.98
CA HIS A 31 1.22 -16.28 16.60
C HIS A 31 0.29 -17.14 15.73
N GLY A 32 0.89 -17.97 14.88
CA GLY A 32 0.20 -18.98 14.11
C GLY A 32 0.02 -20.29 14.89
N ASN A 33 -0.75 -21.21 14.32
CA ASN A 33 -1.03 -22.52 14.92
C ASN A 33 0.21 -23.43 15.04
N TYR A 34 1.31 -23.07 14.37
CA TYR A 34 2.57 -23.83 14.30
C TYR A 34 3.80 -23.07 14.85
N GLY A 35 3.62 -21.88 15.43
CA GLY A 35 4.71 -21.07 15.98
C GLY A 35 4.53 -19.56 15.82
N ILE A 36 5.61 -18.81 16.10
CA ILE A 36 5.69 -17.37 15.88
C ILE A 36 6.25 -17.12 14.49
N ASP A 37 5.40 -16.66 13.58
CA ASP A 37 5.82 -16.24 12.24
C ASP A 37 5.98 -14.71 12.23
N SER A 38 7.18 -14.22 11.95
CA SER A 38 7.43 -12.78 11.82
C SER A 38 7.00 -12.30 10.43
N ILE A 39 5.91 -11.53 10.36
CA ILE A 39 5.38 -10.96 9.11
C ILE A 39 5.84 -9.52 8.95
N MET A 40 6.43 -9.19 7.81
CA MET A 40 6.80 -7.82 7.49
C MET A 40 5.58 -7.05 6.98
N MET A 41 5.10 -6.09 7.77
CA MET A 41 4.01 -5.18 7.45
C MET A 41 4.57 -3.89 6.83
N ALA A 42 3.96 -3.42 5.75
CA ALA A 42 4.24 -2.15 5.10
C ALA A 42 3.16 -1.13 5.45
N LYS A 43 3.57 0.02 5.98
CA LYS A 43 2.72 1.16 6.26
C LYS A 43 2.72 2.10 5.07
N ILE A 44 1.56 2.24 4.42
CA ILE A 44 1.41 2.95 3.16
C ILE A 44 0.54 4.16 3.39
N LYS A 45 1.08 5.34 3.06
CA LYS A 45 0.31 6.59 3.11
C LYS A 45 -0.29 6.83 1.74
N ILE A 46 -1.61 6.78 1.68
CA ILE A 46 -2.40 7.04 0.48
C ILE A 46 -2.84 8.47 0.55
N HIS A 47 -2.36 9.26 -0.40
CA HIS A 47 -2.75 10.66 -0.52
C HIS A 47 -4.05 10.82 -1.29
N LYS A 48 -4.79 11.89 -0.96
CA LYS A 48 -5.93 12.29 -1.77
C LYS A 48 -5.43 12.71 -3.16
N HIS A 49 -5.91 12.03 -4.19
CA HIS A 49 -5.55 12.36 -5.56
C HIS A 49 -6.56 13.30 -6.22
N PHE A 50 -6.08 14.00 -7.23
CA PHE A 50 -6.90 14.89 -8.04
C PHE A 50 -7.47 14.13 -9.24
N LYS A 51 -8.75 14.36 -9.55
CA LYS A 51 -9.42 13.85 -10.75
C LYS A 51 -9.96 15.03 -11.56
N GLY A 52 -9.23 15.39 -12.61
CA GLY A 52 -9.64 16.44 -13.54
C GLY A 52 -9.60 17.84 -12.89
N LYS A 53 -10.74 18.32 -12.37
CA LYS A 53 -10.88 19.63 -11.68
C LYS A 53 -11.24 19.51 -10.19
N ASN A 54 -11.52 18.30 -9.70
CA ASN A 54 -11.96 18.06 -8.33
C ASN A 54 -11.04 17.05 -7.62
N TYR A 55 -10.89 17.19 -6.31
CA TYR A 55 -10.25 16.16 -5.51
C TYR A 55 -11.15 14.91 -5.43
N CYS A 56 -10.55 13.72 -5.50
CA CYS A 56 -11.30 12.48 -5.35
C CYS A 56 -11.99 12.41 -3.97
N LYS A 57 -13.13 11.73 -3.85
CA LYS A 57 -13.88 11.61 -2.58
C LYS A 57 -13.09 10.90 -1.46
N GLY A 58 -11.99 10.22 -1.79
CA GLY A 58 -11.11 9.62 -0.79
C GLY A 58 -10.39 10.68 0.04
N ALA A 59 -10.22 10.43 1.34
CA ALA A 59 -9.33 11.21 2.20
C ALA A 59 -7.93 10.60 2.23
N ASP A 60 -6.95 11.38 2.69
CA ASP A 60 -5.65 10.85 3.07
C ASP A 60 -5.83 9.78 4.14
N ARG A 61 -5.27 8.60 3.91
CA ARG A 61 -5.36 7.48 4.83
C ARG A 61 -4.06 6.73 4.89
N THR A 62 -3.78 6.13 6.03
CA THR A 62 -2.65 5.24 6.19
C THR A 62 -3.18 3.83 6.33
N ILE A 63 -2.69 2.90 5.51
CA ILE A 63 -3.03 1.48 5.59
C ILE A 63 -1.79 0.69 5.99
N GLU A 64 -2.01 -0.41 6.70
CA GLU A 64 -0.98 -1.37 7.04
C GLU A 64 -1.35 -2.67 6.36
N VAL A 65 -0.46 -3.15 5.50
CA VAL A 65 -0.67 -4.34 4.68
C VAL A 65 0.60 -5.18 4.67
N PRO A 66 0.52 -6.52 4.61
CA PRO A 66 1.71 -7.35 4.50
C PRO A 66 2.53 -6.98 3.25
N LEU A 67 3.85 -6.92 3.37
CA LEU A 67 4.73 -6.55 2.26
C LEU A 67 4.58 -7.50 1.06
N ASP A 68 4.37 -8.78 1.33
CA ASP A 68 4.10 -9.80 0.31
C ASP A 68 2.83 -9.48 -0.51
N GLU A 69 1.76 -9.03 0.14
CA GLU A 69 0.54 -8.60 -0.55
C GLU A 69 0.76 -7.34 -1.40
N VAL A 70 1.59 -6.41 -0.92
CA VAL A 70 1.98 -5.20 -1.67
C VAL A 70 2.71 -5.58 -2.95
N GLN A 71 3.66 -6.52 -2.86
CA GLN A 71 4.41 -7.02 -4.02
C GLN A 71 3.47 -7.71 -5.02
N LYS A 72 2.62 -8.63 -4.56
CA LYS A 72 1.61 -9.30 -5.39
C LYS A 72 0.65 -8.31 -6.06
N TYR A 73 0.21 -7.29 -5.34
CA TYR A 73 -0.66 -6.25 -5.91
C TYR A 73 0.07 -5.44 -6.99
N ASN A 74 1.31 -5.03 -6.73
CA ASN A 74 2.12 -4.31 -7.70
C ASN A 74 2.37 -5.15 -8.96
N GLU A 75 2.66 -6.45 -8.83
CA GLU A 75 2.83 -7.36 -9.96
C GLU A 75 1.57 -7.50 -10.80
N LYS A 76 0.39 -7.62 -10.16
CA LYS A 76 -0.90 -7.70 -10.85
C LYS A 76 -1.31 -6.41 -11.57
N ASN A 77 -0.76 -5.27 -11.16
CA ASN A 77 -1.09 -3.94 -11.70
C ASN A 77 0.10 -3.29 -12.43
N LYS A 78 1.07 -4.12 -12.83
CA LYS A 78 2.23 -3.75 -13.64
C LYS A 78 1.75 -3.61 -15.09
N ASP A 79 1.30 -2.40 -15.42
CA ASP A 79 1.07 -1.95 -16.79
C ASP A 79 2.40 -1.43 -17.35
#